data_AF-A0A0F8YF54-F1
#
_entry.id   AF-A0A0F8YF54-F1
#
_cell.length_a   1.000
_cell.length_b   1.000
_cell.length_c   1.000
_cell.angle_alpha   90.00
_cell.angle_beta   90.00
_cell.angle_gamma   90.00
#
_symmetry.space_group_name_H-M   'P 1'
#
loop_
_entity.id
_entity.type
_entity.pdbx_description
1 polymer ?
#
loop_
_entity_poly.entity_id
_entity_poly.type
_entity_poly.pdbx_seq_one_letter_code
_entity_poly.pdbx_strand_id
1 'polypeptide(L)'
;HNDDTNNTFTINEPGVYNLEYDFDAIDTSPSASDVEIAGRVIFTNGTEIAGSAFEADIIKQQIETEISHTFLATFNAGDNVIFQFIADNANVAVSTHGTFGSHPDSASIIIYKISNL
;
A
#
# COMPACT_ATOMS: atom_id res chain seq x y z
N HIS A 1 13.01 -2.72 11.48
CA HIS A 1 11.79 -2.90 12.29
C HIS A 1 10.83 -3.67 11.41
N ASN A 2 10.57 -4.95 11.67
CA ASN A 2 9.57 -5.70 10.89
C ASN A 2 8.24 -5.51 11.61
N ASP A 3 7.47 -4.52 11.19
CA ASP A 3 6.13 -4.34 11.72
C ASP A 3 5.17 -5.23 10.93
N ASP A 4 4.95 -6.45 11.42
CA ASP A 4 3.97 -7.38 10.86
C ASP A 4 2.51 -6.98 11.22
N THR A 5 2.28 -5.79 11.80
CA THR A 5 0.92 -5.29 12.08
C THR A 5 0.23 -4.80 10.81
N ASN A 6 -0.17 -5.77 10.00
CA ASN A 6 -1.07 -5.58 8.88
C ASN A 6 -2.41 -5.02 9.36
N ASN A 7 -2.67 -3.74 9.06
CA ASN A 7 -3.97 -3.13 9.31
C ASN A 7 -5.04 -3.83 8.47
N THR A 8 -6.11 -4.28 9.13
CA THR A 8 -7.21 -5.01 8.50
C THR A 8 -8.44 -4.10 8.38
N PHE A 9 -9.04 -4.07 7.19
CA PHE A 9 -10.29 -3.34 6.92
C PHE A 9 -11.42 -4.32 6.68
N THR A 10 -12.55 -4.12 7.37
CA THR A 10 -13.76 -4.93 7.22
C THR A 10 -14.75 -4.25 6.30
N ILE A 11 -15.18 -4.96 5.25
CA ILE A 11 -16.24 -4.51 4.34
C ILE A 11 -17.59 -4.92 4.92
N ASN A 12 -18.43 -3.95 5.27
CA ASN A 12 -19.74 -4.23 5.89
C ASN A 12 -20.88 -4.38 4.88
N GLU A 13 -20.68 -3.95 3.63
CA GLU A 13 -21.72 -3.91 2.60
C GLU A 13 -21.21 -4.57 1.31
N PRO A 14 -21.99 -5.42 0.63
CA PRO A 14 -21.55 -6.01 -0.62
C PRO A 14 -21.57 -4.97 -1.75
N GLY A 15 -20.63 -5.06 -2.68
CA GLY A 15 -20.61 -4.18 -3.85
C GLY A 15 -19.28 -4.17 -4.60
N VAL A 16 -19.20 -3.26 -5.56
CA VAL A 16 -17.96 -2.93 -6.29
C VAL A 16 -17.34 -1.70 -5.64
N TYR A 17 -16.05 -1.78 -5.36
CA TYR A 17 -15.29 -0.76 -4.66
C TYR A 17 -14.13 -0.29 -5.54
N ASN A 18 -13.89 1.02 -5.52
CA ASN A 18 -12.63 1.62 -5.95
C ASN A 18 -11.70 1.70 -4.75
N LEU A 19 -10.50 1.14 -4.90
CA LEU A 19 -9.45 1.18 -3.90
C LEU A 19 -8.30 1.97 -4.49
N GLU A 20 -7.89 2.99 -3.76
CA GLU A 20 -6.74 3.83 -4.08
C GLU A 20 -5.81 3.77 -2.88
N TYR A 21 -4.52 3.63 -3.13
CA TYR A 21 -3.52 3.84 -2.10
C TYR A 21 -2.43 4.74 -2.66
N ASP A 22 -1.78 5.44 -1.76
CA ASP A 22 -0.70 6.38 -2.06
C ASP A 22 0.27 6.40 -0.88
N PHE A 23 1.56 6.22 -1.14
CA PHE A 23 2.61 6.34 -0.13
C PHE A 23 3.93 6.76 -0.75
N ASP A 24 4.77 7.40 0.04
CA ASP A 24 6.13 7.73 -0.34
C ASP A 24 7.11 6.73 0.27
N ALA A 25 8.06 6.25 -0.53
CA ALA A 25 9.16 5.41 -0.08
C ALA A 25 10.51 6.05 -0.36
N ILE A 26 11.49 5.74 0.49
CA ILE A 26 12.87 6.21 0.35
C ILE A 26 13.83 5.06 0.58
N ASP A 27 14.79 4.89 -0.34
CA ASP A 27 15.95 4.04 -0.10
C ASP A 27 16.97 4.81 0.75
N THR A 28 17.13 4.37 1.99
CA THR A 28 18.08 4.95 2.95
C THR A 28 19.46 4.30 2.90
N SER A 29 19.71 3.41 1.94
CA SER A 29 20.98 2.70 1.80
C SER A 29 22.17 3.66 1.62
N PRO A 30 23.40 3.27 2.06
CA PRO A 30 24.60 4.10 1.90
C PRO A 30 25.08 4.26 0.44
N SER A 31 24.59 3.42 -0.47
CA SER A 31 25.02 3.35 -1.86
C SER A 31 23.86 2.95 -2.76
N ALA A 32 23.73 3.57 -3.92
CA ALA A 32 22.64 3.33 -4.86
C ALA A 32 22.49 1.84 -5.16
N SER A 33 21.37 1.28 -4.72
CA SER A 33 20.87 -0.02 -5.13
C SER A 33 19.69 0.17 -6.08
N ASP A 34 19.55 -0.76 -7.01
CA ASP A 34 18.26 -1.00 -7.65
C ASP A 34 17.41 -1.68 -6.57
N VAL A 35 16.42 -0.96 -6.06
CA VAL A 35 15.58 -1.44 -4.95
C VAL A 35 14.17 -1.58 -5.45
N GLU A 36 13.67 -2.80 -5.37
CA GLU A 36 12.31 -3.13 -5.77
C GLU A 36 11.39 -3.00 -4.56
N ILE A 37 10.32 -2.23 -4.73
CA ILE A 37 9.20 -2.22 -3.81
C ILE A 37 7.97 -2.75 -4.52
N ALA A 38 7.20 -3.54 -3.79
CA ALA A 38 5.97 -4.10 -4.30
C ALA A 38 4.90 -4.04 -3.23
N GLY A 39 3.66 -4.14 -3.67
CA GLY A 39 2.57 -4.34 -2.74
C GLY A 39 1.37 -4.95 -3.41
N ARG A 40 0.39 -5.27 -2.57
CA ARG A 40 -0.85 -5.93 -2.98
C ARG A 40 -1.89 -5.82 -1.87
N VAL A 41 -3.12 -6.16 -2.22
CA VAL A 41 -4.19 -6.33 -1.25
C VAL A 41 -4.61 -7.80 -1.22
N ILE A 42 -4.70 -8.35 -0.02
CA ILE A 42 -5.09 -9.74 0.21
C ILE A 42 -6.29 -9.81 1.14
N PHE A 43 -7.03 -10.92 1.07
CA PHE A 43 -7.95 -11.31 2.11
C PHE A 43 -7.20 -11.88 3.32
N THR A 44 -7.83 -11.95 4.49
CA THR A 44 -7.24 -12.54 5.71
C THR A 44 -6.84 -14.01 5.57
N ASN A 45 -7.35 -14.72 4.56
CA ASN A 45 -6.94 -16.09 4.24
C ASN A 45 -5.70 -16.17 3.33
N GLY A 46 -5.07 -15.03 2.98
CA GLY A 46 -3.90 -14.95 2.11
C GLY A 46 -4.22 -14.87 0.61
N THR A 47 -5.48 -14.92 0.21
CA THR A 47 -5.87 -14.84 -1.20
C THR A 47 -5.66 -13.42 -1.72
N GLU A 48 -4.92 -13.26 -2.80
CA GLU A 48 -4.69 -11.97 -3.44
C GLU A 48 -5.92 -11.47 -4.20
N ILE A 49 -6.17 -10.16 -4.13
CA ILE A 49 -7.17 -9.49 -4.94
C ILE A 49 -6.58 -9.18 -6.31
N ALA A 50 -7.20 -9.72 -7.35
CA ALA A 50 -6.75 -9.52 -8.72
C ALA A 50 -6.66 -8.02 -9.08
N GLY A 51 -5.54 -7.63 -9.70
CA GLY A 51 -5.28 -6.23 -10.09
C GLY A 51 -4.79 -5.33 -8.96
N SER A 52 -4.73 -5.82 -7.72
CA SER A 52 -4.19 -5.04 -6.59
C SER A 52 -2.66 -5.01 -6.53
N ALA A 53 -2.00 -5.98 -7.16
CA ALA A 53 -0.55 -6.10 -7.15
C ALA A 53 0.12 -5.02 -8.01
N PHE A 54 1.22 -4.48 -7.51
CA PHE A 54 2.04 -3.48 -8.17
C PHE A 54 3.51 -3.65 -7.75
N GLU A 55 4.39 -3.04 -8.53
CA GLU A 55 5.83 -3.01 -8.29
C GLU A 55 6.38 -1.66 -8.82
N ALA A 56 7.40 -1.15 -8.15
CA ALA A 56 8.13 0.04 -8.56
C ALA A 56 9.61 -0.05 -8.15
N ASP A 57 10.49 0.47 -9.01
CA ASP A 57 11.92 0.59 -8.76
C ASP A 57 12.27 1.94 -8.11
N ILE A 58 13.02 1.91 -7.00
CA ILE A 58 13.68 3.09 -6.42
C ILE A 58 15.10 3.16 -6.99
N ILE A 59 15.28 3.97 -8.03
CA ILE A 59 16.53 4.05 -8.81
C ILE A 59 17.56 5.02 -8.15
N LYS A 60 17.14 5.81 -7.16
CA LYS A 60 17.98 6.83 -6.50
C LYS A 60 17.83 6.79 -4.99
N GLN A 61 18.96 6.62 -4.30
CA GLN A 61 19.04 6.73 -2.85
C GLN A 61 18.65 8.13 -2.37
N GLN A 62 18.10 8.21 -1.16
CA GLN A 62 17.80 9.46 -0.45
C GLN A 62 16.86 10.41 -1.23
N ILE A 63 16.12 9.87 -2.20
CA ILE A 63 15.09 10.57 -2.96
C ILE A 63 13.80 9.80 -2.77
N GLU A 64 12.73 10.54 -2.49
CA GLU A 64 11.41 9.98 -2.35
C GLU A 64 10.87 9.53 -3.69
N THR A 65 10.26 8.35 -3.67
CA THR A 65 9.50 7.78 -4.77
C THR A 65 8.07 7.64 -4.28
N GLU A 66 7.17 8.41 -4.89
CA GLU A 66 5.74 8.32 -4.67
C GLU A 66 5.19 7.10 -5.40
N ILE A 67 4.38 6.29 -4.71
CA ILE A 67 3.72 5.13 -5.29
C ILE A 67 2.22 5.25 -5.06
N SER A 68 1.51 5.43 -6.16
CA SER A 68 0.05 5.43 -6.20
C SER A 68 -0.45 4.32 -7.11
N HIS A 69 -1.51 3.62 -6.70
CA HIS A 69 -2.22 2.68 -7.58
C HIS A 69 -3.70 2.64 -7.26
N THR A 70 -4.47 2.32 -8.29
CA THR A 70 -5.92 2.29 -8.23
C THR A 70 -6.42 1.01 -8.87
N PHE A 71 -7.33 0.32 -8.19
CA PHE A 71 -7.97 -0.87 -8.74
C PHE A 71 -9.41 -1.00 -8.25
N LEU A 72 -10.19 -1.78 -9.02
CA LEU A 72 -11.55 -2.14 -8.66
C LEU A 72 -11.59 -3.54 -8.09
N ALA A 73 -12.37 -3.74 -7.04
CA ALA A 73 -12.62 -5.06 -6.48
C ALA A 73 -14.10 -5.22 -6.12
N THR A 74 -14.58 -6.46 -6.23
CA THR A 74 -15.90 -6.84 -5.77
C THR A 74 -15.77 -7.49 -4.40
N PHE A 75 -16.54 -7.00 -3.43
CA PHE A 75 -16.55 -7.51 -2.05
C PHE A 75 -17.94 -7.96 -1.63
N ASN A 76 -17.97 -8.94 -0.73
CA ASN A 76 -19.13 -9.32 0.04
C ASN A 76 -19.08 -8.68 1.44
N ALA A 77 -20.25 -8.59 2.08
CA ALA A 77 -20.30 -8.20 3.48
C ALA A 77 -19.56 -9.25 4.35
N GLY A 78 -18.69 -8.75 5.23
CA GLY A 78 -17.83 -9.56 6.10
C GLY A 78 -16.44 -9.84 5.52
N ASP A 79 -16.16 -9.46 4.27
CA ASP A 79 -14.81 -9.56 3.73
C ASP A 79 -13.84 -8.70 4.55
N ASN A 80 -12.67 -9.26 4.86
CA ASN A 80 -11.61 -8.58 5.57
C ASN A 80 -10.38 -8.53 4.68
N VAL A 81 -9.87 -7.32 4.44
CA VAL A 81 -8.75 -7.07 3.54
C VAL A 81 -7.57 -6.47 4.26
N ILE A 82 -6.38 -6.81 3.78
CA ILE A 82 -5.07 -6.40 4.30
C ILE A 82 -4.26 -5.84 3.15
N PHE A 83 -3.66 -4.68 3.36
CA PHE A 83 -2.69 -4.08 2.45
C PHE A 83 -1.29 -4.55 2.86
N GLN A 84 -0.55 -5.12 1.92
CA GLN A 84 0.81 -5.60 2.14
C GLN A 84 1.77 -4.83 1.26
N PHE A 85 2.87 -4.38 1.87
CA PHE A 85 4.01 -3.75 1.19
C PHE A 85 5.25 -4.57 1.50
N ILE A 86 6.09 -4.78 0.48
CA ILE A 86 7.32 -5.56 0.57
C ILE A 86 8.41 -4.77 -0.15
N ALA A 87 9.61 -4.77 0.41
CA ALA A 87 10.82 -4.29 -0.24
C ALA A 87 11.86 -5.40 -0.24
N ASP A 88 12.66 -5.50 -1.30
CA ASP A 88 13.77 -6.45 -1.38
C ASP A 88 15.00 -6.00 -0.57
N ASN A 89 15.02 -4.74 -0.12
CA ASN A 89 16.08 -4.13 0.67
C ASN A 89 15.57 -3.65 2.04
N ALA A 90 16.26 -4.05 3.12
CA ALA A 90 15.92 -3.68 4.49
C ALA A 90 16.09 -2.19 4.80
N ASN A 91 16.73 -1.42 3.91
CA ASN A 91 16.95 0.02 4.06
C ASN A 91 15.84 0.87 3.41
N VAL A 92 14.78 0.25 2.88
CA VAL A 92 13.57 0.99 2.47
C VAL A 92 12.77 1.40 3.69
N ALA A 93 12.38 2.66 3.73
CA ALA A 93 11.44 3.17 4.71
C ALA A 93 10.31 3.90 4.00
N VAL A 94 9.11 3.85 4.59
CA VAL A 94 8.04 4.78 4.23
C VAL A 94 8.49 6.18 4.67
N SER A 95 8.46 7.15 3.76
CA SER A 95 8.81 8.53 4.10
C SER A 95 7.71 9.17 4.91
N THR A 96 8.10 9.95 5.92
CA THR A 96 7.15 10.64 6.81
C THR A 96 7.48 12.12 6.81
N HIS A 97 6.49 12.96 6.48
CA HIS A 97 6.70 14.41 6.41
C HIS A 97 6.06 15.12 7.59
N GLY A 98 6.88 15.69 8.48
CA GLY A 98 6.40 16.53 9.57
C GLY A 98 5.98 17.96 9.16
N THR A 99 6.16 18.33 7.88
CA THR A 99 6.04 19.72 7.40
C THR A 99 4.80 20.00 6.54
N PHE A 100 4.11 18.97 6.02
CA PHE A 100 3.00 19.11 5.08
C PHE A 100 1.63 18.72 5.66
N GLY A 101 1.46 18.86 6.97
CA GLY A 101 0.20 18.57 7.66
C GLY A 101 0.38 18.58 9.16
N SER A 102 -0.72 18.51 9.92
CA SER A 102 -0.67 18.30 11.39
C SER A 102 -0.40 16.84 11.77
N HIS A 103 -0.25 15.96 10.78
CA HIS A 103 0.01 14.55 10.96
C HIS A 103 1.16 14.14 10.02
N PRO A 104 2.13 13.32 10.45
CA PRO A 104 3.09 12.67 9.57
C PRO A 104 2.35 11.62 8.72
N ASP A 105 1.54 12.07 7.77
CA ASP A 105 0.90 11.17 6.81
C ASP A 105 2.01 10.61 5.92
N SER A 106 2.10 9.28 5.91
CA SER A 106 3.20 8.53 5.29
C SER A 106 2.67 7.52 4.26
N ALA A 107 1.42 7.10 4.45
CA ALA A 107 0.66 6.27 3.54
C ALA A 107 -0.83 6.58 3.72
N SER A 108 -1.57 6.63 2.62
CA SER A 108 -3.02 6.85 2.60
C SER A 108 -3.72 5.75 1.80
N ILE A 109 -4.93 5.41 2.23
CA ILE A 109 -5.77 4.42 1.57
C ILE A 109 -7.19 4.97 1.52
N ILE A 110 -7.78 4.97 0.33
CA ILE A 110 -9.17 5.32 0.08
C ILE A 110 -9.90 4.07 -0.39
N ILE A 111 -10.99 3.73 0.29
CA ILE A 111 -11.88 2.62 -0.08
C ILE A 111 -13.27 3.19 -0.29
N TYR A 112 -13.72 3.25 -1.54
CA TYR A 112 -14.98 3.88 -1.91
C TYR A 112 -15.90 2.91 -2.65
N LYS A 113 -17.12 2.72 -2.15
CA LYS A 113 -18.14 1.90 -2.83
C LYS A 113 -18.69 2.65 -4.04
N ILE A 114 -18.51 2.10 -5.24
CA ILE A 114 -18.97 2.72 -6.50
C ILE A 114 -20.27 2.11 -7.03
N SER A 115 -20.60 0.87 -6.64
CA SER A 115 -21.86 0.22 -7.04
C SER A 115 -22.30 -0.82 -6.01
N ASN A 116 -23.61 -1.07 -5.94
CA ASN A 116 -24.15 -2.25 -5.28
C ASN A 116 -23.89 -3.51 -6.11
N LEU A 117 -23.93 -4.68 -5.45
CA LEU A 117 -23.86 -6.00 -6.06
C LEU A 117 -25.25 -6.47 -6.50
#